data_AF-A0A9E3XVH6-F1
#
_entry.id   AF-A0A9E3XVH6-F1
#
_cell.length_a   1.000
_cell.length_b   1.000
_cell.length_c   1.000
_cell.angle_alpha   90.00
_cell.angle_beta   90.00
_cell.angle_gamma   90.00
#
_symmetry.space_group_name_H-M   'P 1'
#
loop_
_entity.id
_entity.type
_entity.pdbx_description
1 polymer ?
#
loop_
_entity_poly.entity_id
_entity_poly.type
_entity_poly.pdbx_seq_one_letter_code
_entity_poly.pdbx_strand_id
1 'polypeptide(L)' 'MSAVMTRVEAGDVIEMTLDGSTLSALVLLANEEFVILDPCDGRTPVVVHVEELGQASVFHDLDDFEHFAAVA' A
#
# COMPACT_ATOMS: atom_id res chain seq x y z
N MET A 1 -21.82 5.38 0.76
CA MET A 1 -20.86 4.26 0.70
C MET A 1 -19.67 4.71 1.53
N SER A 2 -19.46 4.15 2.72
CA SER A 2 -18.29 4.50 3.52
C SER A 2 -17.05 3.91 2.86
N ALA A 3 -16.15 4.77 2.41
CA ALA A 3 -14.79 4.36 2.13
C ALA A 3 -14.19 3.91 3.47
N VAL A 4 -13.90 2.62 3.59
CA VAL A 4 -12.94 2.17 4.60
C VAL A 4 -11.62 2.77 4.14
N MET A 5 -11.18 3.86 4.78
CA MET A 5 -9.78 4.28 4.68
C MET A 5 -8.99 3.17 5.35
N THR A 6 -8.53 2.21 4.55
CA THR A 6 -7.60 1.20 5.01
C THR A 6 -6.37 1.96 5.49
N ARG A 7 -6.07 1.84 6.78
CA ARG A 7 -4.92 2.49 7.39
C ARG A 7 -3.66 1.88 6.75
N VAL A 8 -2.84 2.73 6.16
CA VAL A 8 -1.58 2.36 5.52
C VAL A 8 -0.46 2.58 6.53
N GLU A 9 0.41 1.59 6.70
CA GLU A 9 1.53 1.63 7.64
C GLU A 9 2.86 1.39 6.92
N ALA A 10 3.97 1.81 7.54
CA ALA A 10 5.29 1.56 6.99
C ALA A 10 5.57 0.05 7.00
N GLY A 11 6.05 -0.47 5.87
CA GLY A 11 6.23 -1.91 5.64
C GLY A 11 5.15 -2.53 4.74
N ASP A 12 4.01 -1.87 4.58
CA ASP A 12 2.94 -2.36 3.71
C ASP A 12 3.36 -2.41 2.25
N VAL A 13 2.91 -3.43 1.54
CA VAL A 13 2.83 -3.38 0.08
C VAL A 13 1.43 -2.96 -0.29
N ILE A 14 1.29 -1.94 -1.13
CA ILE A 14 0.00 -1.49 -1.62
C ILE A 14 -0.07 -1.61 -3.14
N GLU A 15 -1.24 -1.92 -3.67
CA GLU A 15 -1.55 -1.78 -5.09
C GLU A 15 -2.43 -0.54 -5.29
N MET A 16 -2.01 0.34 -6.20
CA MET A 16 -2.72 1.58 -6.49
C MET A 16 -2.75 1.87 -8.00
N THR A 17 -3.75 2.64 -8.43
CA THR A 17 -3.80 3.17 -9.80
C THR A 17 -3.30 4.61 -9.80
N LEU A 18 -2.21 4.87 -10.52
CA LEU A 18 -1.66 6.20 -10.75
C LEU A 18 -1.63 6.46 -12.25
N ASP A 19 -2.19 7.59 -12.69
CA ASP A 19 -2.26 7.97 -14.12
C ASP A 19 -2.82 6.87 -15.05
N GLY A 20 -3.80 6.10 -14.55
CA GLY A 20 -4.43 5.00 -15.30
C GLY A 20 -3.58 3.73 -15.39
N SER A 21 -2.43 3.68 -14.73
CA SER A 21 -1.58 2.49 -14.62
C SER A 21 -1.66 1.92 -13.21
N THR A 22 -1.90 0.61 -13.09
CA THR A 22 -1.84 -0.10 -11.81
C THR A 22 -0.40 -0.45 -11.50
N LEU A 23 0.06 -0.11 -10.29
CA LEU A 23 1.40 -0.39 -9.81
C LEU A 23 1.35 -0.85 -8.35
N SER A 24 2.34 -1.67 -7.98
CA SER A 24 2.59 -2.04 -6.59
C SER A 24 3.65 -1.11 -6.01
N ALA A 25 3.47 -0.68 -4.77
CA ALA A 25 4.43 0.14 -4.06
C ALA A 25 4.66 -0.35 -2.63
N LEU A 26 5.90 -0.29 -2.16
CA LEU A 26 6.25 -0.49 -0.76
C LEU A 26 6.12 0.85 -0.03
N VAL A 27 5.43 0.83 1.11
CA VAL A 27 5.29 1.99 1.97
C VAL A 27 6.52 2.10 2.86
N LEU A 28 7.36 3.10 2.59
CA LEU A 28 8.58 3.33 3.37
C LEU A 28 8.29 4.12 4.66
N LEU A 29 7.28 4.99 4.62
CA LEU A 29 6.84 5.80 5.75
C LEU A 29 5.38 6.20 5.56
N ALA A 30 4.60 6.19 6.64
CA ALA A 30 3.23 6.67 6.67
C ALA A 30 3.02 7.56 7.90
N ASN A 31 2.43 8.73 7.69
CA ASN A 31 1.91 9.59 8.76
C ASN A 31 0.56 10.20 8.34
N GLU A 32 0.04 11.11 9.15
CA GLU A 32 -1.29 11.70 8.93
C GLU A 32 -1.36 12.66 7.72
N GLU A 33 -0.21 13.15 7.23
CA GLU A 33 -0.12 14.15 6.16
C GLU A 33 0.30 13.53 4.82
N PHE A 34 1.25 12.59 4.84
CA PHE A 34 1.84 12.00 3.64
C PHE A 34 2.31 10.56 3.85
N VAL A 35 2.46 9.87 2.72
CA VAL A 35 3.12 8.56 2.60
C VAL A 35 4.30 8.65 1.64
N ILE A 36 5.37 7.91 1.96
CA ILE A 36 6.50 7.72 1.06
C ILE A 36 6.39 6.32 0.45
N LEU A 37 6.35 6.26 -0.88
CA LEU A 37 6.12 5.04 -1.65
C LEU A 37 7.32 4.74 -2.54
N ASP A 38 7.83 3.51 -2.47
CA ASP A 38 8.75 2.95 -3.45
C ASP A 38 7.96 2.13 -4.48
N PRO A 39 7.91 2.52 -5.77
CA PRO A 39 7.17 1.79 -6.81
C PRO A 39 7.79 0.45 -7.21
N CYS A 40 8.84 -0.02 -6.52
CA CYS A 40 9.47 -1.32 -6.74
C CYS A 40 9.98 -1.56 -8.17
N ASP A 41 10.20 -0.49 -8.94
CA ASP A 41 10.61 -0.55 -10.34
C ASP A 41 12.01 0.06 -10.58
N GLY A 42 12.74 0.32 -9.50
CA GLY A 42 14.10 0.88 -9.51
C GLY A 42 14.14 2.40 -9.67
N ARG A 43 13.00 3.09 -9.76
CA ARG A 43 12.94 4.55 -9.70
C ARG A 43 13.05 5.05 -8.25
N THR A 44 13.22 6.37 -8.12
CA THR A 44 13.27 7.04 -6.82
C THR A 44 11.90 7.00 -6.14
N PRO A 45 11.84 6.75 -4.81
CA PRO A 45 10.61 6.86 -4.05
C PRO A 45 9.93 8.22 -4.19
N VAL A 46 8.60 8.22 -4.09
CA VAL A 46 7.76 9.41 -4.23
C VAL A 46 7.02 9.72 -2.94
N VAL A 47 6.73 10.99 -2.72
CA VAL A 47 5.89 11.47 -1.62
C VAL A 47 4.50 11.73 -2.16
N VAL A 48 3.48 11.18 -1.52
CA VAL A 48 2.07 11.37 -1.89
C VAL A 48 1.32 11.89 -0.67
N HIS A 49 0.53 12.95 -0.84
CA HIS A 49 -0.34 13.43 0.23
C HIS A 49 -1.47 12.43 0.48
N VAL A 50 -1.85 12.23 1.74
CA VAL A 50 -2.89 11.23 2.09
C VAL A 50 -4.22 11.53 1.40
N GLU A 51 -4.53 12.80 1.11
CA GLU A 51 -5.72 13.22 0.38
C GLU A 51 -5.69 12.87 -1.13
N GLU A 52 -4.50 12.67 -1.69
CA GLU A 52 -4.28 12.26 -3.08
C GLU A 52 -4.14 10.74 -3.21
N LEU A 53 -3.89 10.06 -2.09
CA LEU A 53 -3.85 8.61 -2.01
C LEU A 53 -5.28 8.09 -2.21
N GLY A 54 -5.59 7.75 -3.46
CA GLY A 54 -6.89 7.21 -3.86
C GLY A 54 -7.18 5.83 -3.26
N GLN A 55 -8.02 5.04 -3.93
CA GLN A 55 -8.26 3.67 -3.48
C GLN A 55 -7.00 2.81 -3.65
N ALA A 56 -6.57 2.18 -2.56
CA ALA A 56 -5.45 1.24 -2.55
C ALA A 56 -5.86 -0.08 -1.89
N SER A 57 -5.35 -1.18 -2.43
CA SER A 57 -5.41 -2.50 -1.79
C SER A 57 -4.14 -2.69 -0.99
N VAL A 58 -4.28 -2.94 0.31
CA VAL A 58 -3.14 -3.10 1.24
C VAL A 58 -2.87 -4.58 1.45
N PHE A 59 -1.60 -4.97 1.32
CA PHE A 59 -1.06 -6.28 1.61
C PHE A 59 -0.09 -6.12 2.78
N HIS A 60 -0.55 -6.49 3.98
CA HIS A 60 0.30 -6.61 5.16
C HIS A 60 1.01 -7.97 5.17
N ASP A 61 2.19 -8.01 5.79
CA ASP A 61 2.90 -9.26 6.03
C ASP A 61 2.00 -10.24 6.82
N LEU A 62 2.04 -11.50 6.41
CA LEU A 62 1.07 -12.51 6.82
C LEU A 62 1.48 -13.13 8.16
N ASP A 63 1.07 -12.49 9.26
CA ASP A 63 0.76 -13.25 10.49
C ASP A 63 -0.53 -14.11 10.32
N ASP A 64 -1.18 -14.08 9.14
CA ASP A 64 -2.31 -14.93 8.73
C ASP A 64 -1.90 -16.19 7.92
N PHE A 65 -0.61 -16.51 7.78
CA PHE A 65 -0.17 -17.72 7.05
C PHE A 65 -0.60 -19.06 7.69
N GLU A 66 -1.03 -19.06 8.95
CA GLU A 66 -1.63 -20.25 9.60
C GLU A 66 -2.97 -20.69 8.98
N HIS A 67 -3.60 -19.88 8.11
CA HIS A 67 -4.83 -20.29 7.40
C HIS A 67 -4.57 -20.96 6.05
N PHE A 68 -3.49 -20.61 5.33
CA PHE A 68 -3.21 -21.17 4.00
C PHE A 68 -2.46 -22.51 4.07
N ALA A 69 -1.73 -22.77 5.16
CA ALA A 69 -1.06 -24.05 5.40
C ALA A 69 -2.01 -25.18 5.86
N ALA A 70 -3.27 -24.88 6.19
CA ALA A 70 -4.23 -25.85 6.71
C ALA A 70 -5.05 -26.61 5.64
N VAL A 71 -4.82 -26.35 4.35
CA VAL A 71 -5.54 -26.99 3.22
C VAL A 71 -4.60 -27.60 2.18
N ALA A 72 -3.31 -27.81 2.52
CA ALA A 72 -2.34 -28.52 1.69
C ALA A 72 -2.12 -29.95 2.17
#